data_AF-A0A176S3G9-F1
#
_entry.id   AF-A0A176S3G9-F1
#
_cell.length_a   1.000
_cell.length_b   1.000
_cell.length_c   1.000
_cell.angle_alpha   90.00
_cell.angle_beta   90.00
_cell.angle_gamma   90.00
#
_symmetry.space_group_name_H-M   'P 1'
#
loop_
_entity.id
_entity.type
_entity.pdbx_description
1 polymer ?
#
loop_
_entity_poly.entity_id
_entity_poly.type
_entity_poly.pdbx_seq_one_letter_code
_entity_poly.pdbx_strand_id
1 'polypeptide(L)' 'MPKPYSRDLRHKIIEAYKNGEGSMRQLGKRFKVSVTFIFSLLKRLSQTGSIDPQPHGGGRSPAVKAEGPNFLKQFN' A
#
# COMPACT_ATOMS: atom_id res chain seq x y z
N MET A 1 -11.45 -2.70 -2.75
CA MET A 1 -10.43 -2.54 -1.69
C MET A 1 -10.34 -1.07 -1.31
N PRO A 2 -10.10 -0.73 -0.02
CA PRO A 2 -9.99 0.65 0.41
C PRO A 2 -8.74 1.33 -0.15
N LYS A 3 -8.84 2.64 -0.41
CA LYS A 3 -7.73 3.48 -0.90
C LYS A 3 -6.62 3.56 0.16
N PRO A 4 -5.33 3.44 -0.21
CA PRO A 4 -4.25 3.65 0.75
C PRO A 4 -4.23 5.09 1.27
N TYR A 5 -3.75 5.27 2.50
CA TYR A 5 -3.47 6.60 3.05
C TYR A 5 -2.47 7.37 2.18
N SER A 6 -2.66 8.70 2.13
CA SER A 6 -1.84 9.61 1.35
C SER A 6 -0.36 9.57 1.73
N ARG A 7 0.51 9.89 0.77
CA ARG A 7 1.96 9.97 0.99
C ARG A 7 2.32 11.04 2.03
N ASP A 8 1.64 12.18 2.00
CA ASP A 8 1.81 13.27 2.97
C ASP A 8 1.56 12.80 4.42
N LEU A 9 0.46 12.07 4.66
CA LEU A 9 0.15 11.54 6.00
C LEU A 9 1.25 10.60 6.50
N ARG A 10 1.77 9.73 5.62
CA ARG A 10 2.86 8.82 5.94
C ARG A 10 4.15 9.56 6.29
N HIS A 11 4.48 10.60 5.51
CA HIS A 11 5.65 11.44 5.75
C HIS A 11 5.59 12.10 7.13
N LYS A 12 4.48 12.78 7.45
CA LYS A 12 4.28 13.46 8.73
C LYS A 12 4.37 12.51 9.94
N ILE A 13 3.84 11.30 9.81
CA ILE A 13 3.96 10.27 10.87
C ILE A 13 5.43 9.86 11.07
N ILE A 14 6.19 9.69 9.98
CA ILE A 14 7.60 9.28 10.05
C ILE A 14 8.45 10.40 10.66
N GLU A 15 8.24 11.65 10.26
CA GLU A 15 8.93 12.79 10.85
C GLU A 15 8.66 12.90 12.34
N ALA A 16 7.39 12.83 12.75
CA ALA A 16 7.02 12.88 14.16
C ALA A 16 7.65 11.74 14.98
N TYR A 17 7.73 10.53 14.40
CA TYR A 17 8.42 9.41 15.03
C TYR A 17 9.93 9.64 15.15
N LYS A 18 10.59 10.12 14.10
CA LYS A 18 12.03 10.43 14.09
C LYS A 18 12.39 11.55 15.06
N ASN A 19 11.51 12.53 15.22
CA ASN A 19 11.66 13.65 16.14
C ASN A 19 11.38 13.27 17.61
N GLY A 20 10.96 12.03 17.88
CA GLY A 20 10.63 11.59 19.24
C GLY A 20 9.39 12.27 19.82
N GLU A 21 8.47 12.76 18.98
CA GLU A 21 7.27 13.52 19.40
C GLU A 21 6.24 12.66 20.18
N GLY A 22 6.49 11.37 20.33
CA GLY A 22 5.73 10.48 21.20
C GLY A 22 5.83 9.01 20.79
N SER A 23 5.23 8.15 21.61
CA SER A 23 5.06 6.72 21.32
C SER A 23 4.14 6.50 20.11
N MET A 24 4.22 5.31 19.49
CA MET A 24 3.32 4.93 18.38
C MET A 24 1.84 5.04 18.75
N ARG A 25 1.47 4.81 20.03
CA ARG A 25 0.09 5.00 20.52
C ARG A 25 -0.32 6.46 20.53
N GLN A 26 0.56 7.36 20.96
CA GLN A 26 0.29 8.81 20.96
C GLN A 26 0.20 9.34 19.52
N LEU A 27 1.11 8.90 18.64
CA LEU A 27 1.07 9.26 17.21
C LEU A 27 -0.21 8.74 16.54
N GLY A 28 -0.64 7.51 16.86
CA GLY A 28 -1.91 6.96 16.34
C GLY A 28 -3.12 7.82 16.70
N LYS A 29 -3.19 8.28 17.96
CA LYS A 29 -4.24 9.21 18.39
C LYS A 29 -4.15 10.55 17.65
N ARG A 30 -2.96 11.17 17.56
CA ARG A 30 -2.75 12.47 16.92
C ARG A 30 -3.13 12.47 15.44
N PHE A 31 -2.71 11.44 14.70
CA PHE A 31 -2.96 11.32 13.26
C PHE A 31 -4.26 10.58 12.93
N LYS A 32 -5.03 10.15 13.94
CA LYS A 32 -6.29 9.40 13.79
C LYS A 32 -6.12 8.12 12.96
N VAL A 33 -5.02 7.40 13.18
CA VAL A 33 -4.71 6.13 12.52
C VAL A 33 -4.45 5.02 13.54
N SER A 34 -4.56 3.76 13.10
CA SER A 34 -4.27 2.62 13.98
C SER A 34 -2.77 2.51 14.28
N VAL A 35 -2.45 2.01 15.48
CA VAL A 35 -1.06 1.72 15.88
C VAL A 35 -0.41 0.71 14.94
N THR A 36 -1.18 -0.29 14.51
CA THR A 36 -0.73 -1.30 13.54
C THR A 36 -0.31 -0.66 12.21
N PHE A 37 -1.04 0.36 11.74
CA PHE A 37 -0.65 1.08 10.53
C PHE A 37 0.71 1.78 10.69
N ILE A 38 0.93 2.46 11.81
CA ILE A 38 2.22 3.11 12.12
C ILE A 38 3.35 2.08 12.18
N PHE A 39 3.14 0.97 12.90
CA PHE A 39 4.11 -0.11 12.98
C PHE A 39 4.47 -0.67 11.59
N SER A 40 3.47 -0.98 10.76
CA SER A 40 3.68 -1.48 9.40
C SER A 40 4.40 -0.46 8.51
N LEU A 41 4.10 0.84 8.66
CA LEU A 41 4.77 1.91 7.93
C LEU A 41 6.27 1.99 8.29
N LEU A 42 6.60 1.98 9.59
CA LEU A 42 7.99 2.02 10.05
C LEU A 42 8.76 0.75 9.67
N LYS A 43 8.13 -0.41 9.78
CA LYS A 43 8.71 -1.69 9.32
C LYS A 43 9.04 -1.63 7.83
N ARG A 44 8.12 -1.15 7.00
CA ARG A 44 8.36 -0.98 5.55
C ARG A 44 9.51 -0.02 5.28
N LEU A 45 9.55 1.11 5.96
CA LEU A 45 10.63 2.09 5.82
C LEU A 45 11.98 1.45 6.15
N SER A 46 12.07 0.69 7.24
CA SER A 46 13.29 -0.03 7.63
C SER A 46 13.69 -1.11 6.63
N GLN A 47 12.74 -1.83 6.05
CA GLN A 47 13.02 -2.95 5.14
C GLN A 47 13.31 -2.51 3.70
N THR A 48 12.72 -1.41 3.24
CA THR A 48 12.71 -1.03 1.81
C THR A 48 13.20 0.38 1.54
N GLY A 49 13.36 1.23 2.57
CA GLY A 49 13.64 2.66 2.41
C GLY A 49 12.48 3.47 1.84
N SER A 50 11.36 2.84 1.47
CA SER A 50 10.22 3.48 0.82
C SER A 50 9.04 3.69 1.77
N ILE A 51 8.32 4.79 1.57
CA ILE A 51 7.06 5.12 2.26
C ILE A 51 5.84 4.86 1.38
N ASP A 52 6.05 4.47 0.12
CA ASP A 52 4.98 4.32 -0.85
C ASP A 52 4.09 3.10 -0.55
N PRO A 53 2.80 3.18 -0.89
CA PRO A 53 1.94 2.00 -0.87
C PRO A 53 2.49 0.93 -1.81
N GLN A 54 2.27 -0.34 -1.48
CA GLN A 54 2.57 -1.39 -2.43
C GLN A 54 1.67 -1.25 -3.66
N PRO A 55 2.21 -1.55 -4.86
CA PRO A 55 1.38 -1.74 -6.03
C PRO A 55 0.34 -2.80 -5.70
N HIS A 56 -0.86 -2.62 -6.23
CA HIS A 56 -1.90 -3.63 -6.11
C HIS A 56 -1.35 -4.94 -6.66
N GLY A 57 -1.26 -5.96 -5.80
CA GLY A 57 -1.02 -7.32 -6.25
C GLY A 57 -2.19 -7.69 -7.14
N GLY A 58 -1.99 -7.60 -8.46
CA GLY A 58 -3.01 -7.94 -9.43
C GLY A 58 -3.61 -9.31 -9.11
N GLY A 59 -4.85 -9.54 -9.56
CA GLY A 59 -5.46 -10.85 -9.47
C GLY A 59 -4.56 -11.93 -10.06
N ARG A 60 -4.82 -13.19 -9.68
CA ARG A 60 -4.13 -14.37 -10.22
C ARG A 60 -4.06 -14.25 -11.75
N SER A 61 -2.85 -14.31 -12.32
CA SER A 61 -2.68 -14.34 -13.77
C SER A 61 -3.53 -15.48 -14.36
N PRO A 62 -4.27 -15.26 -15.47
CA PRO A 62 -5.08 -16.31 -16.08
C PRO A 62 -4.23 -17.55 -16.37
N ALA A 63 -4.75 -18.72 -16.04
CA ALA A 63 -4.07 -20.00 -16.30
C ALA A 63 -4.04 -20.35 -17.81
N VAL A 64 -4.79 -19.61 -18.63
CA VAL A 64 -4.91 -19.85 -20.07
C VAL A 64 -3.97 -18.89 -20.80
N LYS A 65 -2.96 -19.44 -21.47
CA LYS A 65 -2.14 -18.69 -22.43
C LYS A 65 -3.06 -18.05 -23.46
N ALA A 66 -2.76 -16.83 -23.88
CA ALA A 66 -3.54 -16.01 -24.80
C ALA A 66 -3.57 -16.55 -26.25
N GLU A 67 -3.83 -17.83 -26.43
CA GLU A 67 -4.10 -18.47 -27.72
C GLU A 67 -5.49 -19.10 -27.65
N GLY A 68 -6.49 -18.23 -27.52
CA GLY A 68 -7.88 -18.55 -27.80
C GLY A 68 -8.16 -18.25 -29.28
N PRO A 69 -8.52 -19.25 -30.10
CA PRO A 69 -8.50 -19.11 -31.55
C PRO A 69 -9.62 -18.22 -32.10
N ASN A 70 -9.24 -17.46 -33.12
CA ASN A 70 -10.00 -16.47 -33.86
C ASN A 70 -11.12 -17.13 -34.70
N PHE A 71 -12.20 -17.61 -34.08
CA PHE A 71 -13.26 -18.38 -34.78
C PHE A 71 -14.57 -17.63 -35.06
N LEU A 72 -14.68 -16.32 -34.78
CA LEU A 72 -15.95 -15.60 -34.95
C LEU A 72 -15.86 -14.46 -35.97
N LYS A 73 -15.33 -14.74 -37.17
CA LYS A 73 -15.51 -13.88 -38.34
C LYS A 73 -15.66 -14.70 -39.62
N GLN A 74 -16.84 -15.27 -39.85
CA GLN A 74 -17.43 -15.42 -41.19
C GLN A 74 -18.79 -16.12 -41.09
N PHE A 75 -19.85 -15.32 -40.95
CA PHE A 75 -21.12 -15.59 -41.60
C PHE A 75 -21.63 -14.24 -42.12
N ASN A 76 -21.38 -13.99 -43.40
CA ASN A 76 -22.13 -13.11 -44.28
C ASN A 76 -21.84 -13.55 -45.72
#